data_AF-A0A8S0XTD3-F1
#
_entry.id   AF-A0A8S0XTD3-F1
#
_cell.length_a   1.000
_cell.length_b   1.000
_cell.length_c   1.000
_cell.angle_alpha   90.00
_cell.angle_beta   90.00
_cell.angle_gamma   90.00
#
_symmetry.space_group_name_H-M   'P 1'
#
loop_
_entity.id
_entity.type
_entity.pdbx_description
1 polymer ?
#
loop_
_entity_poly.entity_id
_entity_poly.type
_entity_poly.pdbx_seq_one_letter_code
_entity_poly.pdbx_strand_id
1 'polypeptide(L)'
;MALFPLEPQFACAIVASKEYACTSEILDIISILSTSSKLFLDITEQREAVAEARRKFRNPSGDHCTILNAVKAYREIAAAENKHGRREWCRKHFLNERTFLEARDIREQLVVTCGRVGMDATVSAKENEDAIVRSMGHGLAGNSAFLQADGTYKQTMGQTIIKVHPGSTLCDKKHPAIIYDELVCADVSW
;
A
#
# COMPACT_ATOMS: atom_id res chain seq x y z
N MET A 1 9.69 -5.91 -17.48
CA MET A 1 8.83 -4.80 -17.03
C MET A 1 7.69 -4.53 -18.00
N ALA A 2 7.94 -4.32 -19.30
CA ALA A 2 6.93 -3.99 -20.33
C ALA A 2 5.77 -4.99 -20.53
N LEU A 3 5.79 -6.15 -19.85
CA LEU A 3 4.73 -7.15 -19.91
C LEU A 3 3.63 -6.95 -18.85
N PHE A 4 3.90 -6.17 -17.80
CA PHE A 4 2.90 -5.85 -16.77
C PHE A 4 2.08 -4.63 -17.22
N PRO A 5 0.73 -4.69 -17.19
CA PRO A 5 -0.13 -3.56 -17.51
C PRO A 5 -0.23 -2.58 -16.34
N LEU A 6 0.93 -2.13 -15.83
CA LEU A 6 1.06 -1.29 -14.64
C LEU A 6 2.02 -0.13 -14.93
N GLU A 7 2.04 0.85 -14.02
CA GLU A 7 3.09 1.84 -14.00
C GLU A 7 4.48 1.19 -13.82
N PRO A 8 5.54 1.73 -14.45
CA PRO A 8 6.88 1.12 -14.41
C PRO A 8 7.40 0.88 -13.00
N GLN A 9 7.12 1.79 -12.06
CA GLN A 9 7.52 1.69 -10.66
C GLN A 9 6.94 0.44 -9.95
N PHE A 10 5.67 0.14 -10.17
CA PHE A 10 5.02 -1.05 -9.62
C PHE A 10 5.51 -2.32 -10.31
N ALA A 11 5.72 -2.29 -11.63
CA ALA A 11 6.33 -3.41 -12.34
C ALA A 11 7.76 -3.72 -11.82
N CYS A 12 8.56 -2.70 -11.50
CA CYS A 12 9.85 -2.85 -10.84
C CYS A 12 9.73 -3.52 -9.48
N ALA A 13 8.81 -3.05 -8.63
CA ALA A 13 8.59 -3.64 -7.31
C ALA A 13 8.18 -5.12 -7.39
N ILE A 14 7.31 -5.50 -8.34
CA ILE A 14 6.96 -6.91 -8.57
C ILE A 14 8.19 -7.70 -8.96
N VAL A 15 8.99 -7.24 -9.92
CA VAL A 15 10.18 -7.97 -10.37
C VAL A 15 11.20 -8.14 -9.24
N ALA A 16 11.42 -7.09 -8.44
CA ALA A 16 12.33 -7.13 -7.28
C ALA A 16 11.86 -8.11 -6.20
N SER A 17 10.55 -8.33 -6.06
CA SER A 17 9.99 -9.22 -5.02
C SER A 17 10.48 -10.66 -5.11
N LYS A 18 10.95 -11.09 -6.30
CA LYS A 18 11.55 -12.41 -6.52
C LYS A 18 12.83 -12.61 -5.71
N GLU A 19 13.66 -11.57 -5.60
CA GLU A 19 14.91 -11.61 -4.84
C GLU A 19 14.66 -11.63 -3.32
N TYR A 20 13.65 -10.89 -2.88
CA TYR A 20 13.28 -10.78 -1.47
C TYR A 20 12.26 -11.83 -0.99
N ALA A 21 11.83 -12.74 -1.87
CA ALA A 21 10.84 -13.78 -1.60
C ALA A 21 9.53 -13.25 -0.97
N CYS A 22 8.99 -12.15 -1.49
CA CYS A 22 7.76 -11.49 -1.01
C CYS A 22 6.71 -11.25 -2.11
N THR A 23 6.72 -12.06 -3.18
CA THR A 23 5.90 -11.82 -4.38
C THR A 23 4.40 -11.79 -4.07
N SER A 24 3.89 -12.67 -3.21
CA SER A 24 2.47 -12.67 -2.85
C SER A 24 2.03 -11.37 -2.18
N GLU A 25 2.81 -10.85 -1.23
CA GLU A 25 2.49 -9.60 -0.53
C GLU A 25 2.58 -8.38 -1.44
N ILE A 26 3.60 -8.34 -2.31
CA ILE A 26 3.79 -7.24 -3.24
C ILE A 26 2.66 -7.19 -4.27
N LEU A 27 2.19 -8.33 -4.75
CA LEU A 27 1.01 -8.41 -5.60
C LEU A 27 -0.24 -7.88 -4.90
N ASP A 28 -0.44 -8.19 -3.62
CA ASP A 28 -1.59 -7.71 -2.85
C ASP A 28 -1.58 -6.18 -2.69
N ILE A 29 -0.44 -5.61 -2.31
CA ILE A 29 -0.27 -4.17 -2.13
C ILE A 29 -0.50 -3.44 -3.45
N ILE A 30 0.20 -3.86 -4.50
CA ILE A 30 0.12 -3.20 -5.81
C ILE A 30 -1.27 -3.32 -6.42
N SER A 31 -1.96 -4.44 -6.20
CA SER A 31 -3.33 -4.60 -6.69
C SER A 31 -4.28 -3.58 -6.08
N ILE A 32 -4.12 -3.25 -4.78
CA ILE A 32 -4.89 -2.20 -4.12
C ILE A 32 -4.50 -0.81 -4.64
N LEU A 33 -3.19 -0.52 -4.74
CA LEU A 33 -2.69 0.77 -5.22
C LEU A 33 -3.09 1.05 -6.68
N SER A 34 -3.33 0.00 -7.48
CA SER A 34 -3.72 0.11 -8.89
C SER A 34 -5.24 0.23 -9.10
N THR A 35 -6.04 0.27 -8.03
CA THR A 35 -7.50 0.42 -8.15
C THR A 35 -7.91 1.86 -8.43
N SER A 36 -9.15 2.03 -8.90
CA SER A 36 -9.68 3.35 -9.24
C SER A 36 -10.03 4.23 -8.03
N SER A 37 -10.12 3.64 -6.84
CA SER A 37 -10.67 4.27 -5.64
C SER A 37 -9.83 3.97 -4.41
N LYS A 38 -9.68 4.95 -3.50
CA LYS A 38 -8.96 4.78 -2.25
C LYS A 38 -9.58 3.67 -1.39
N LEU A 39 -8.72 2.82 -0.83
CA LEU A 39 -9.14 1.72 0.06
C LEU A 39 -9.77 2.26 1.34
N PHE A 40 -9.09 3.21 1.98
CA PHE A 40 -9.55 3.82 3.21
C PHE A 40 -10.41 5.05 2.91
N LEU A 41 -11.61 5.09 3.49
CA LEU A 41 -12.54 6.19 3.31
C LEU A 41 -12.25 7.29 4.35
N ASP A 42 -11.99 8.51 3.88
CA ASP A 42 -11.85 9.70 4.72
C ASP A 42 -13.20 10.43 4.80
N ILE A 43 -13.84 10.39 5.97
CA ILE A 43 -15.10 11.10 6.23
C ILE A 43 -14.80 12.24 7.21
N THR A 44 -14.93 13.49 6.74
CA THR A 44 -14.55 14.69 7.51
C THR A 44 -15.31 14.81 8.83
N GLU A 45 -16.59 14.43 8.84
CA GLU A 45 -17.45 14.51 10.03
C GLU A 45 -17.15 13.41 11.05
N GLN A 46 -16.46 12.34 10.65
CA GLN A 46 -16.20 11.15 11.47
C GLN A 46 -14.70 10.86 11.63
N ARG A 47 -13.84 11.89 11.58
CA ARG A 47 -12.38 11.76 11.62
C ARG A 47 -11.87 10.89 12.78
N GLU A 48 -12.40 11.07 13.99
CA GLU A 48 -11.98 10.28 15.15
C GLU A 48 -12.36 8.79 15.02
N ALA A 49 -13.58 8.50 14.57
CA ALA A 49 -14.04 7.14 14.35
C ALA A 49 -13.26 6.44 13.22
N VAL A 50 -12.94 7.18 12.15
CA VAL A 50 -12.08 6.70 11.05
C VAL A 50 -10.69 6.36 11.57
N ALA A 51 -10.08 7.25 12.37
CA ALA A 51 -8.76 7.03 12.94
C ALA A 51 -8.74 5.78 13.86
N GLU A 52 -9.74 5.63 14.72
CA GLU A 52 -9.85 4.49 15.62
C GLU A 52 -10.08 3.16 14.86
N ALA A 53 -10.92 3.17 13.82
CA ALA A 53 -11.12 2.00 12.98
C ALA A 53 -9.84 1.59 12.22
N ARG A 54 -9.09 2.57 11.71
CA ARG A 54 -7.82 2.36 10.99
C ARG A 54 -6.70 1.87 11.90
N ARG A 55 -6.73 2.20 13.19
CA ARG A 55 -5.73 1.78 14.19
C ARG A 55 -5.50 0.27 14.19
N LYS A 56 -6.53 -0.53 13.89
CA LYS A 56 -6.45 -2.00 13.81
C LYS A 56 -5.58 -2.52 12.68
N PHE A 57 -5.44 -1.76 11.60
CA PHE A 57 -4.64 -2.17 10.43
C PHE A 57 -3.25 -1.55 10.46
N ARG A 58 -3.06 -0.48 11.24
CA ARG A 58 -1.83 0.32 11.31
C ARG A 58 -0.61 -0.57 11.55
N ASN A 59 0.32 -0.51 10.62
CA ASN A 59 1.59 -1.20 10.69
C ASN A 59 2.72 -0.18 10.95
N PRO A 60 3.61 -0.40 11.95
CA PRO A 60 4.74 0.48 12.21
C PRO A 60 5.71 0.64 11.02
N SER A 61 5.79 -0.37 10.14
CA SER A 61 6.64 -0.37 8.95
C SER A 61 6.10 0.50 7.82
N GLY A 62 4.86 1.00 7.93
CA GLY A 62 4.31 2.03 7.05
C GLY A 62 2.98 1.67 6.39
N ASP A 63 2.56 2.55 5.47
CA ASP A 63 1.22 2.51 4.86
C ASP A 63 1.03 1.31 3.92
N HIS A 64 2.07 0.92 3.18
CA HIS A 64 2.03 -0.29 2.34
C HIS A 64 1.76 -1.56 3.16
N CYS A 65 2.40 -1.70 4.32
CA CYS A 65 2.15 -2.84 5.22
C CYS A 65 0.79 -2.72 5.92
N THR A 66 0.30 -1.50 6.14
CA THR A 66 -1.06 -1.23 6.64
C THR A 66 -2.14 -1.66 5.64
N ILE A 67 -1.93 -1.40 4.35
CA ILE A 67 -2.78 -1.92 3.26
C ILE A 67 -2.79 -3.44 3.28
N LEU A 68 -1.62 -4.08 3.40
CA LEU A 68 -1.52 -5.53 3.43
C LEU A 68 -2.30 -6.13 4.62
N ASN A 69 -2.23 -5.52 5.80
CA ASN A 69 -3.01 -5.93 6.96
C ASN A 69 -4.52 -5.85 6.70
N ALA A 70 -4.99 -4.78 6.05
CA ALA A 70 -6.40 -4.63 5.68
C ALA A 70 -6.84 -5.69 4.65
N VAL A 71 -6.00 -6.02 3.68
CA VAL A 71 -6.26 -7.11 2.70
C VAL A 71 -6.36 -8.47 3.38
N LYS A 72 -5.43 -8.79 4.29
CA LYS A 72 -5.45 -10.05 5.06
C LYS A 72 -6.75 -10.16 5.88
N ALA A 73 -7.10 -9.11 6.62
CA ALA A 73 -8.34 -9.08 7.40
C ALA A 73 -9.59 -9.19 6.52
N TYR A 74 -9.65 -8.50 5.38
CA TYR A 74 -10.78 -8.61 4.46
C TYR A 74 -10.95 -10.01 3.89
N ARG A 75 -9.84 -10.72 3.59
CA ARG A 75 -9.90 -12.11 3.09
C ARG A 75 -10.50 -13.07 4.11
N GLU A 76 -10.14 -12.95 5.37
CA GLU A 76 -10.69 -13.77 6.45
C GLU A 76 -12.21 -13.55 6.58
N ILE A 77 -12.64 -12.29 6.60
CA ILE A 77 -14.06 -11.95 6.61
C ILE A 77 -14.75 -12.43 5.34
N ALA A 78 -14.09 -12.36 4.19
CA ALA A 78 -14.68 -12.79 2.94
C ALA A 78 -14.88 -14.31 2.83
N ALA A 79 -14.06 -15.10 3.53
CA ALA A 79 -14.23 -16.53 3.66
C ALA A 79 -15.30 -16.92 4.69
N ALA A 80 -15.47 -16.14 5.76
CA ALA A 80 -16.41 -16.43 6.85
C ALA A 80 -17.84 -15.91 6.58
N GLU A 81 -17.97 -14.75 5.92
CA GLU A 81 -19.22 -14.01 5.83
C GLU A 81 -19.80 -13.96 4.41
N ASN A 82 -21.12 -13.87 4.36
CA ASN A 82 -21.84 -13.65 3.10
C ASN A 82 -21.64 -12.19 2.60
N LYS A 83 -22.20 -11.88 1.41
CA LYS A 83 -22.08 -10.55 0.80
C LYS A 83 -22.63 -9.40 1.68
N HIS A 84 -23.59 -9.68 2.56
CA HIS A 84 -24.11 -8.67 3.48
C HIS A 84 -23.11 -8.42 4.62
N GLY A 85 -22.64 -9.49 5.27
CA GLY A 85 -21.67 -9.40 6.37
C GLY A 85 -20.36 -8.73 5.96
N ARG A 86 -19.84 -9.03 4.76
CA ARG A 86 -18.66 -8.33 4.21
C ARG A 86 -18.86 -6.83 4.06
N ARG A 87 -20.01 -6.41 3.51
CA ARG A 87 -20.34 -4.98 3.32
C ARG A 87 -20.47 -4.24 4.64
N GLU A 88 -21.12 -4.88 5.60
CA GLU A 88 -21.26 -4.33 6.95
C GLU A 88 -19.91 -4.18 7.65
N TRP A 89 -19.03 -5.18 7.52
CA TRP A 89 -17.66 -5.11 8.03
C TRP A 89 -16.87 -3.97 7.38
N CYS A 90 -16.88 -3.85 6.05
CA CYS A 90 -16.23 -2.74 5.35
C CYS A 90 -16.75 -1.39 5.83
N ARG A 91 -18.07 -1.23 5.99
CA ARG A 91 -18.69 0.00 6.50
C ARG A 91 -18.22 0.33 7.92
N LYS A 92 -18.20 -0.66 8.82
CA LYS A 92 -17.74 -0.50 10.21
C LYS A 92 -16.28 -0.08 10.30
N HIS A 93 -15.46 -0.51 9.35
CA HIS A 93 -14.03 -0.24 9.29
C HIS A 93 -13.63 0.93 8.37
N PHE A 94 -14.61 1.64 7.80
CA PHE A 94 -14.39 2.72 6.82
C PHE A 94 -13.53 2.29 5.63
N LEU A 95 -13.78 1.08 5.13
CA LEU A 95 -13.12 0.51 3.97
C LEU A 95 -14.05 0.49 2.76
N ASN A 96 -13.50 0.70 1.58
CA ASN A 96 -14.23 0.62 0.33
C ASN A 96 -14.23 -0.84 -0.20
N GLU A 97 -15.37 -1.55 -0.11
CA GLU A 97 -15.47 -2.94 -0.60
C GLU A 97 -15.15 -3.02 -2.10
N ARG A 98 -15.54 -2.01 -2.88
CA ARG A 98 -15.29 -1.96 -4.33
C ARG A 98 -13.79 -2.06 -4.65
N THR A 99 -12.95 -1.40 -3.84
CA THR A 99 -11.50 -1.46 -3.97
C THR A 99 -10.98 -2.89 -3.79
N PHE A 100 -11.50 -3.67 -2.84
CA PHE A 100 -11.08 -5.06 -2.70
C PHE A 100 -11.50 -5.95 -3.87
N LEU A 101 -12.70 -5.72 -4.41
CA LEU A 101 -13.19 -6.48 -5.57
C LEU A 101 -12.37 -6.16 -6.83
N GLU A 102 -12.12 -4.88 -7.11
CA GLU A 102 -11.25 -4.46 -8.21
C GLU A 102 -9.83 -4.99 -8.04
N ALA A 103 -9.27 -4.91 -6.83
CA ALA A 103 -7.94 -5.43 -6.53
C ALA A 103 -7.84 -6.95 -6.72
N ARG A 104 -8.90 -7.71 -6.44
CA ARG A 104 -8.90 -9.16 -6.71
C ARG A 104 -8.73 -9.42 -8.21
N ASP A 105 -9.49 -8.74 -9.05
CA ASP A 105 -9.47 -8.94 -10.50
C ASP A 105 -8.11 -8.50 -11.09
N ILE A 106 -7.54 -7.39 -10.59
CA ILE A 106 -6.18 -6.94 -10.94
C ILE A 106 -5.15 -8.00 -10.51
N ARG A 107 -5.25 -8.52 -9.29
CA ARG A 107 -4.32 -9.52 -8.76
C ARG A 107 -4.31 -10.78 -9.63
N GLU A 108 -5.48 -11.27 -10.05
CA GLU A 108 -5.59 -12.44 -10.93
C GLU A 108 -4.84 -12.22 -12.26
N GLN A 109 -4.99 -11.03 -12.86
CA GLN A 109 -4.26 -10.66 -14.07
C GLN A 109 -2.74 -10.59 -13.84
N LEU A 110 -2.31 -10.07 -12.69
CA LEU A 110 -0.88 -10.00 -12.34
C LEU A 110 -0.30 -11.39 -12.09
N VAL A 111 -1.02 -12.29 -11.43
CA VAL A 111 -0.59 -13.69 -11.20
C VAL A 111 -0.35 -14.42 -12.54
N VAL A 112 -1.26 -14.28 -13.51
CA VAL A 112 -1.07 -14.84 -14.85
C VAL A 112 0.19 -14.26 -15.51
N THR A 113 0.41 -12.96 -15.36
CA THR A 113 1.59 -12.28 -15.92
C THR A 113 2.88 -12.75 -15.25
N CYS A 114 2.90 -12.95 -13.93
CA CYS A 114 4.01 -13.55 -13.18
C CYS A 114 4.34 -14.95 -13.70
N GLY A 115 3.33 -15.79 -13.94
CA GLY A 115 3.53 -17.12 -14.52
C GLY A 115 4.21 -17.08 -15.89
N ARG A 116 3.84 -16.13 -16.76
CA ARG A 116 4.47 -15.94 -18.08
C ARG A 116 5.94 -15.53 -18.02
N VAL A 117 6.36 -14.86 -16.94
CA VAL A 117 7.75 -14.41 -16.75
C VAL A 117 8.57 -15.33 -15.84
N GLY A 118 8.04 -16.50 -15.47
CA GLY A 118 8.74 -17.47 -14.60
C GLY A 118 8.91 -16.96 -13.17
N MET A 119 7.90 -16.28 -12.64
CA MET A 119 7.80 -15.84 -11.26
C MET A 119 6.68 -16.61 -10.55
N ASP A 120 6.99 -17.11 -9.36
CA ASP A 120 6.00 -17.79 -8.51
C ASP A 120 5.28 -16.76 -7.64
N ALA A 121 3.98 -16.59 -7.90
CA ALA A 121 3.12 -15.64 -7.20
C ALA A 121 2.70 -16.11 -5.79
N THR A 122 3.03 -17.33 -5.39
CA THR A 122 2.69 -17.90 -4.08
C THR A 122 3.80 -17.70 -3.03
N VAL A 123 4.99 -17.29 -3.47
CA VAL A 123 6.12 -17.03 -2.57
C VAL A 123 5.77 -15.89 -1.63
N SER A 124 5.82 -16.18 -0.34
CA SER A 124 5.41 -15.27 0.74
C SER A 124 6.56 -15.06 1.73
N ALA A 125 6.78 -13.80 2.09
CA ALA A 125 7.74 -13.42 3.11
C ALA A 125 7.21 -13.64 4.55
N LYS A 126 5.96 -14.13 4.69
CA LYS A 126 5.25 -14.35 5.95
C LYS A 126 5.18 -13.08 6.80
N GLU A 127 6.03 -12.98 7.81
CA GLU A 127 6.12 -11.87 8.77
C GLU A 127 7.34 -10.97 8.50
N ASN A 128 8.15 -11.28 7.49
CA ASN A 128 9.32 -10.47 7.14
C ASN A 128 8.90 -9.22 6.35
N GLU A 129 8.55 -8.17 7.08
CA GLU A 129 8.16 -6.87 6.52
C GLU A 129 9.33 -6.13 5.84
N ASP A 130 10.57 -6.38 6.27
CA ASP A 130 11.77 -5.77 5.65
C ASP A 130 11.91 -6.20 4.18
N ALA A 131 11.61 -7.47 3.87
CA ALA A 131 11.57 -7.95 2.49
C ALA A 131 10.56 -7.17 1.63
N ILE A 132 9.39 -6.88 2.18
CA ILE A 132 8.32 -6.13 1.50
C ILE A 132 8.76 -4.68 1.26
N VAL A 133 9.28 -4.02 2.30
CA VAL A 133 9.74 -2.63 2.22
C VAL A 133 10.90 -2.48 1.23
N ARG A 134 11.86 -3.40 1.22
CA ARG A 134 12.97 -3.38 0.24
C ARG A 134 12.49 -3.57 -1.19
N SER A 135 11.56 -4.51 -1.41
CA SER A 135 10.98 -4.73 -2.74
C SER A 135 10.20 -3.50 -3.24
N MET A 136 9.39 -2.87 -2.37
CA MET A 136 8.71 -1.61 -2.69
C MET A 136 9.71 -0.48 -2.93
N GLY A 137 10.77 -0.40 -2.12
CA GLY A 137 11.83 0.61 -2.25
C GLY A 137 12.57 0.52 -3.58
N HIS A 138 12.76 -0.67 -4.14
CA HIS A 138 13.31 -0.83 -5.49
C HIS A 138 12.41 -0.24 -6.57
N GLY A 139 11.09 -0.39 -6.45
CA GLY A 139 10.14 0.17 -7.41
C GLY A 139 9.94 1.66 -7.27
N LEU A 140 9.87 2.14 -6.03
CA LEU A 140 9.58 3.53 -5.67
C LEU A 140 10.84 4.33 -5.33
N ALA A 141 12.02 3.89 -5.80
CA ALA A 141 13.27 4.61 -5.55
C ALA A 141 13.21 6.07 -6.04
N GLY A 142 12.54 6.30 -7.18
CA GLY A 142 12.27 7.65 -7.69
C GLY A 142 11.34 8.47 -6.80
N ASN A 143 10.46 7.80 -6.07
CA ASN A 143 9.49 8.38 -5.15
C ASN A 143 9.95 8.19 -3.70
N SER A 144 11.18 8.61 -3.43
CA SER A 144 11.78 8.55 -2.10
C SER A 144 12.17 9.94 -1.60
N ALA A 145 12.24 10.09 -0.28
CA ALA A 145 12.66 11.33 0.35
C ALA A 145 13.46 11.07 1.63
N PHE A 146 14.40 11.96 1.91
CA PHE A 146 15.28 11.90 3.09
C PHE A 146 14.95 12.99 4.08
N LEU A 147 14.96 12.62 5.35
CA LEU A 147 14.82 13.54 6.47
C LEU A 147 16.02 14.48 6.54
N GLN A 148 15.74 15.78 6.55
CA GLN A 148 16.73 16.84 6.70
C GLN A 148 16.91 17.20 8.19
N ALA A 149 18.01 17.89 8.50
CA ALA A 149 18.32 18.31 9.87
C ALA A 149 17.28 19.28 10.46
N ASP A 150 16.58 20.05 9.60
CA ASP A 150 15.46 20.92 9.99
C ASP A 150 14.16 20.14 10.29
N GLY A 151 14.17 18.81 10.08
CA GLY A 151 13.05 17.93 10.31
C GLY A 151 12.04 17.85 9.17
N THR A 152 12.30 18.47 8.01
CA THR A 152 11.52 18.33 6.78
C THR A 152 12.00 17.15 5.94
N TYR A 153 11.20 16.69 4.98
CA TYR A 153 11.62 15.65 4.02
C TYR A 153 11.94 16.28 2.67
N LYS A 154 13.09 15.95 2.10
CA LYS A 154 13.49 16.38 0.77
C LYS A 154 13.51 15.20 -0.19
N GLN A 155 12.89 15.35 -1.36
CA GLN A 155 12.87 14.29 -2.37
C GLN A 155 14.29 13.92 -2.82
N THR A 156 14.51 12.62 -3.08
CA THR A 156 15.76 12.08 -3.63
C THR A 156 15.93 12.50 -5.09
N MET A 157 14.88 12.29 -5.89
CA MET A 157 14.84 12.69 -7.29
C MET A 157 14.12 14.04 -7.41
N GLY A 158 14.77 15.11 -6.96
CA GLY A 158 14.21 16.46 -7.01
C GLY A 158 14.82 17.40 -5.96
N GLN A 159 14.27 18.61 -5.86
CA GLN A 159 14.62 19.57 -4.80
C GLN A 159 13.41 20.02 -3.97
N THR A 160 12.23 19.47 -4.22
CA THR A 160 11.01 19.84 -3.51
C THR A 160 11.04 19.29 -2.09
N ILE A 161 10.70 20.16 -1.14
CA ILE A 161 10.43 19.78 0.24
C ILE A 161 9.02 19.23 0.30
N ILE A 162 8.89 18.01 0.76
CA ILE A 162 7.61 17.34 0.98
C ILE A 162 7.41 17.12 2.46
N LYS A 163 6.19 16.78 2.81
CA LYS A 163 5.84 16.48 4.18
C LYS A 163 4.91 15.26 4.20
N VAL A 164 5.03 14.43 5.24
CA VAL A 164 4.21 13.21 5.39
C VAL A 164 2.76 13.61 5.64
N HIS A 165 1.83 13.00 4.91
CA HIS A 165 0.41 13.28 5.07
C HIS A 165 -0.07 12.90 6.49
N PRO A 166 -0.92 13.71 7.16
CA PRO A 166 -1.37 13.43 8.52
C PRO A 166 -2.08 12.08 8.70
N GLY A 167 -2.71 11.58 7.63
CA GLY A 167 -3.37 10.27 7.60
C GLY A 167 -2.42 9.07 7.49
N SER A 168 -1.13 9.30 7.25
CA SER A 168 -0.12 8.24 7.16
C SER A 168 0.18 7.68 8.55
N THR A 169 0.46 6.39 8.62
CA THR A 169 0.95 5.73 9.83
C THR A 169 2.34 6.21 10.26
N LEU A 170 3.08 6.88 9.38
CA LEU A 170 4.40 7.43 9.63
C LEU A 170 4.38 8.91 10.03
N CYS A 171 3.21 9.54 10.16
CA CYS A 171 3.12 10.98 10.48
C CYS A 171 3.75 11.32 11.85
N ASP A 172 3.58 10.43 12.83
CA ASP A 172 4.04 10.63 14.21
C ASP A 172 5.54 10.30 14.40
N LYS A 173 6.16 9.58 13.47
CA LYS A 173 7.53 9.05 13.61
C LYS A 173 8.42 9.51 12.47
N LYS A 174 9.51 10.19 12.82
CA LYS A 174 10.53 10.62 11.86
C LYS A 174 11.47 9.46 11.53
N HIS A 175 11.41 8.99 10.29
CA HIS A 175 12.31 7.98 9.75
C HIS A 175 13.37 8.66 8.88
N PRO A 176 14.62 8.17 8.83
CA PRO A 176 15.68 8.82 8.06
C PRO A 176 15.38 8.93 6.56
N ALA A 177 14.66 7.95 6.03
CA ALA A 177 14.20 7.91 4.65
C ALA A 177 12.78 7.33 4.59
N ILE A 178 12.02 7.78 3.61
CA ILE A 178 10.68 7.31 3.31
C ILE A 178 10.53 7.07 1.81
N ILE A 179 9.62 6.16 1.46
CA ILE A 179 9.10 5.99 0.10
C ILE A 179 7.62 6.33 0.11
N TYR A 180 7.11 6.86 -1.00
CA TYR A 180 5.71 7.23 -1.16
C TYR A 180 5.18 6.78 -2.53
N ASP A 181 3.89 6.51 -2.61
CA ASP A 181 3.18 6.14 -3.83
C ASP A 181 2.61 7.38 -4.55
N GLU A 182 1.99 8.30 -3.81
CA GLU A 182 1.38 9.53 -4.35
C GLU A 182 1.93 10.82 -3.72
N LEU A 183 1.94 11.90 -4.51
CA LEU A 183 2.14 13.27 -4.03
C LEU A 183 0.84 14.03 -4.23
N VAL A 184 0.32 14.58 -3.14
CA VAL A 184 -0.89 15.39 -3.16
C VAL A 184 -0.49 16.84 -2.89
N CYS A 185 -0.80 17.73 -3.84
CA CYS A 185 -0.71 19.17 -3.60
C CYS A 185 -1.94 19.58 -2.78
N ALA A 186 -1.75 19.79 -1.48
CA ALA A 186 -2.76 20.43 -0.65
C ALA A 186 -2.42 21.92 -0.56
N ASP A 187 -3.35 22.79 -0.97
CA ASP A 187 -3.21 24.26 -0.85
C ASP A 187 -3.23 24.76 0.61
N VAL A 188 -3.25 23.84 1.58
CA VAL A 188 -3.34 24.15 3.00
C VAL A 188 -2.09 23.64 3.69
N SER A 189 -1.28 24.58 4.18
CA SER A 189 -0.20 24.31 5.12
C SER A 189 -0.81 23.81 6.42
N TRP A 190 -0.76 22.50 6.63
CA TRP A 190 -0.94 21.89 7.94
C TRP A 190 0.25 22.19 8.85
#